data_AF-A0A955ZE01-F1
#
_entry.id   AF-A0A955ZE01-F1
#
_cell.length_a   1.000
_cell.length_b   1.000
_cell.length_c   1.000
_cell.angle_alpha   90.00
_cell.angle_beta   90.00
_cell.angle_gamma   90.00
#
_symmetry.space_group_name_H-M   'P 1'
#
loop_
_entity.id
_entity.type
_entity.pdbx_description
1 polymer ?
#
loop_
_entity_poly.entity_id
_entity_poly.type
_entity_poly.pdbx_seq_one_letter_code
_entity_poly.pdbx_strand_id
1 'polypeptide(L)'
;MSTQTRVTPNATIRSFRRDDEGDWIAELSCGHSQHVRHRPPMEERPWVQTDEGRAGKLGVSLPCLYCRMPALPPAAREYKRTAEFDAISLPAGLRKSHTLKAGVWAEIVVTAGRVLYVLEDDADLGIVLRPGLVGTVGPERPHHVEPEADAQMFVRFLRVDG
;
A
#
# COMPACT_ATOMS: atom_id res chain seq x y z
N MET A 1 23.61 -6.55 -9.09
CA MET A 1 22.33 -6.55 -9.84
C MET A 1 21.76 -5.17 -9.70
N SER A 2 21.69 -4.38 -10.78
CA SER A 2 21.28 -2.99 -10.70
C SER A 2 19.83 -2.89 -10.20
N THR A 3 19.64 -2.25 -9.05
CA THR A 3 18.37 -1.76 -8.53
C THR A 3 17.81 -0.77 -9.55
N GLN A 4 17.06 -1.27 -10.52
CA GLN A 4 16.40 -0.42 -11.49
C GLN A 4 15.14 0.11 -10.79
N THR A 5 15.26 1.30 -10.20
CA THR A 5 14.15 1.99 -9.52
C THR A 5 12.97 2.07 -10.47
N ARG A 6 11.86 1.39 -10.12
CA ARG A 6 10.65 1.43 -10.94
C ARG A 6 10.09 2.85 -10.96
N VAL A 7 9.66 3.31 -12.14
CA VAL A 7 8.96 4.59 -12.27
C VAL A 7 7.67 4.53 -11.47
N THR A 8 7.48 5.48 -10.54
CA THR A 8 6.24 5.57 -9.76
C THR A 8 5.09 6.01 -10.68
N PRO A 9 4.00 5.22 -10.80
CA PRO A 9 2.85 5.61 -11.60
C PRO A 9 2.18 6.87 -11.04
N ASN A 10 1.67 7.71 -11.94
CA ASN A 10 0.90 8.88 -11.56
C ASN A 10 -0.60 8.59 -11.60
N ALA A 11 -1.36 9.25 -10.73
CA ALA A 11 -2.81 9.27 -10.75
C ALA A 11 -3.33 10.68 -10.47
N THR A 12 -4.41 11.05 -11.14
CA THR A 12 -5.03 12.37 -11.02
C THR A 12 -5.86 12.49 -9.75
N ILE A 13 -5.81 13.64 -9.10
CA ILE A 13 -6.66 13.93 -7.94
C ILE A 13 -8.12 14.09 -8.41
N ARG A 14 -9.02 13.30 -7.84
CA ARG A 14 -10.47 13.32 -8.13
C ARG A 14 -11.27 14.08 -7.08
N SER A 15 -10.88 13.99 -5.82
CA SER A 15 -11.56 14.67 -4.72
C SER A 15 -10.65 14.75 -3.50
N PHE A 16 -11.13 15.44 -2.46
CA PHE A 16 -10.46 15.53 -1.17
C PHE A 16 -11.42 15.15 -0.05
N ARG A 17 -10.89 14.55 1.01
CA ARG A 17 -11.57 14.34 2.28
C ARG A 17 -10.64 14.66 3.43
N ARG A 18 -11.17 14.77 4.65
CA ARG A 18 -10.39 14.76 5.89
C ARG A 18 -10.49 13.40 6.54
N ASP A 19 -9.44 12.96 7.19
CA ASP A 19 -9.53 11.87 8.17
C ASP A 19 -9.95 12.39 9.55
N ASP A 20 -9.98 11.47 10.51
CA ASP A 20 -10.41 11.74 11.89
C ASP A 20 -9.42 12.67 12.64
N GLU A 21 -8.16 12.76 12.18
CA GLU A 21 -7.15 13.69 12.69
C GLU A 21 -7.25 15.08 12.03
N GLY A 22 -8.13 15.23 11.03
CA GLY A 22 -8.31 16.46 10.28
C GLY A 22 -7.29 16.67 9.16
N ASP A 23 -6.40 15.70 8.91
CA ASP A 23 -5.44 15.76 7.82
C ASP A 23 -6.16 15.58 6.46
N TRP A 24 -5.74 16.35 5.47
CA TRP A 24 -6.30 16.25 4.13
C TRP A 24 -5.79 15.01 3.39
N ILE A 25 -6.71 14.30 2.76
CA ILE A 25 -6.48 13.15 1.90
C ILE A 25 -6.99 13.46 0.49
N ALA A 26 -6.12 13.30 -0.49
CA ALA A 26 -6.48 13.31 -1.91
C ALA A 26 -6.94 11.90 -2.34
N GLU A 27 -8.12 11.80 -2.94
CA GLU A 27 -8.60 10.60 -3.61
C GLU A 27 -8.10 10.60 -5.05
N LEU A 28 -7.37 9.55 -5.45
CA LEU A 28 -6.73 9.48 -6.75
C LEU A 28 -7.55 8.63 -7.73
N SER A 29 -7.35 8.87 -9.03
CA SER A 29 -8.07 8.16 -10.10
C SER A 29 -7.75 6.67 -10.21
N CYS A 30 -6.64 6.22 -9.62
CA CYS A 30 -6.31 4.81 -9.45
C CYS A 30 -7.09 4.12 -8.32
N GLY A 31 -7.92 4.85 -7.56
CA GLY A 31 -8.70 4.34 -6.43
C GLY A 31 -7.96 4.39 -5.08
N HIS A 32 -6.67 4.69 -5.07
CA HIS A 32 -5.92 4.89 -3.83
C HIS A 32 -6.08 6.32 -3.29
N SER A 33 -5.86 6.49 -1.99
CA SER A 33 -5.86 7.81 -1.34
C SER A 33 -4.49 8.16 -0.78
N GLN A 34 -4.10 9.44 -0.85
CA GLN A 34 -2.81 9.93 -0.35
C GLN A 34 -3.01 11.13 0.58
N HIS A 35 -2.37 11.10 1.75
CA HIS A 35 -2.29 12.28 2.61
C HIS A 35 -1.52 13.41 1.92
N VAL A 36 -2.10 14.60 1.93
CA VAL A 36 -1.52 15.81 1.35
C VAL A 36 -1.39 16.86 2.45
N ARG A 37 -0.29 16.80 3.21
CA ARG A 37 -0.09 17.65 4.39
C ARG A 37 0.72 18.91 4.04
N HIS A 38 0.47 19.97 4.78
CA HIS A 38 1.35 21.15 4.80
C HIS A 38 1.97 21.24 6.18
N ARG A 39 3.22 20.78 6.31
CA ARG A 39 4.01 20.76 7.55
C ARG A 39 5.40 21.36 7.29
N PRO A 40 5.54 22.68 7.09
CA PRO A 40 6.84 23.33 6.90
C PRO A 40 7.75 23.12 8.12
N PRO A 41 9.08 23.01 7.93
CA PRO A 41 9.78 23.08 6.64
C PRO A 41 9.77 21.75 5.85
N MET A 42 9.22 20.67 6.41
CA MET A 42 9.36 19.32 5.86
C MET A 42 8.43 19.06 4.67
N GLU A 43 7.24 19.66 4.65
CA GLU A 43 6.23 19.48 3.59
C GLU A 43 5.55 20.80 3.22
N GLU A 44 6.00 21.45 2.15
CA GLU A 44 5.41 22.70 1.66
C GLU A 44 4.31 22.46 0.62
N ARG A 45 3.06 22.39 1.09
CA ARG A 45 1.85 22.33 0.25
C ARG A 45 0.81 23.40 0.59
N PRO A 46 1.12 24.70 0.49
CA PRO A 46 0.22 25.77 0.98
C PRO A 46 -1.17 25.73 0.32
N TRP A 47 -1.24 25.24 -0.92
CA TRP A 47 -2.51 25.04 -1.64
C TRP A 47 -3.50 24.13 -0.92
N VAL A 48 -3.07 23.26 0.00
CA VAL A 48 -3.99 22.36 0.69
C VAL A 48 -4.80 23.08 1.78
N GLN A 49 -4.30 24.22 2.26
CA GLN A 49 -4.90 24.91 3.40
C GLN A 49 -6.20 25.63 3.07
N THR A 50 -6.43 26.00 1.81
CA THR A 50 -7.63 26.71 1.38
C THR A 50 -8.50 25.85 0.47
N ASP A 51 -9.81 26.10 0.49
CA ASP A 51 -10.78 25.39 -0.34
C ASP A 51 -10.50 25.66 -1.82
N GLU A 52 -10.19 26.91 -2.17
CA GLU A 52 -9.82 27.34 -3.52
C GLU A 52 -8.54 26.66 -4.00
N GLY A 53 -7.54 26.55 -3.10
CA GLY A 53 -6.26 25.91 -3.41
C GLY A 53 -6.43 24.43 -3.71
N ARG A 54 -7.27 23.72 -2.95
CA ARG A 54 -7.62 22.31 -3.22
C ARG A 54 -8.45 22.17 -4.49
N ALA A 55 -9.45 23.02 -4.70
CA ALA A 55 -10.24 23.01 -5.93
C ALA A 55 -9.36 23.17 -7.18
N GLY A 56 -8.37 24.07 -7.13
CA GLY A 56 -7.38 24.26 -8.19
C GLY A 56 -6.41 23.08 -8.41
N LYS A 57 -6.40 22.07 -7.54
CA LYS A 57 -5.61 20.83 -7.70
C LYS A 57 -6.41 19.65 -8.23
N LEU A 58 -7.73 19.76 -8.39
CA LEU A 58 -8.50 18.71 -9.06
C LEU A 58 -7.96 18.48 -10.48
N GLY A 59 -7.81 17.22 -10.87
CA GLY A 59 -7.22 16.83 -12.17
C GLY A 59 -5.70 16.85 -12.23
N VAL A 60 -4.99 17.44 -11.25
CA VAL A 60 -3.52 17.40 -11.19
C VAL A 60 -3.05 15.99 -10.87
N SER A 61 -1.95 15.55 -11.51
CA SER A 61 -1.36 14.23 -11.29
C SER A 61 -0.42 14.22 -10.07
N LEU A 62 -0.53 13.19 -9.24
CA LEU A 62 0.39 12.88 -8.15
C LEU A 62 0.99 11.47 -8.33
N PRO A 63 2.25 11.25 -7.92
CA PRO A 63 2.83 9.91 -7.89
C PRO A 63 2.16 9.06 -6.80
N CYS A 64 1.75 7.84 -7.15
CA CYS A 64 1.07 6.91 -6.27
C CYS A 64 1.96 5.70 -5.96
N LEU A 65 2.52 5.65 -4.74
CA LEU A 65 3.38 4.54 -4.31
C LEU A 65 2.61 3.21 -4.21
N TYR A 66 1.32 3.25 -3.88
CA TYR A 66 0.47 2.07 -3.85
C TYR A 66 0.35 1.39 -5.23
N CYS A 67 0.42 2.15 -6.32
CA CYS A 67 0.43 1.60 -7.69
C CYS A 67 1.74 0.88 -8.07
N ARG A 68 2.79 0.91 -7.22
CA ARG A 68 3.99 0.10 -7.41
C ARG A 68 3.85 -1.31 -6.86
N MET A 69 2.78 -1.57 -6.09
CA MET A 69 2.42 -2.94 -5.75
C MET A 69 2.16 -3.76 -7.03
N PRO A 70 2.47 -5.06 -7.02
CA PRO A 70 1.97 -5.97 -8.03
C PRO A 70 0.46 -5.79 -8.25
N ALA A 71 0.02 -5.74 -9.50
CA ALA A 71 -1.40 -5.78 -9.82
C ALA A 71 -1.88 -7.23 -9.80
N LEU A 72 -2.85 -7.55 -8.92
CA LEU A 72 -3.44 -8.87 -8.87
C LEU A 72 -4.15 -9.19 -10.20
N PRO A 73 -3.90 -10.35 -10.83
CA PRO A 73 -4.62 -10.73 -12.03
C PRO A 73 -6.14 -10.85 -11.75
N PRO A 74 -7.03 -10.34 -12.63
CA PRO A 74 -8.48 -10.43 -12.43
C PRO A 74 -9.01 -11.88 -12.30
N ALA A 75 -8.31 -12.83 -12.90
CA ALA A 75 -8.62 -14.26 -12.84
C ALA A 75 -8.09 -14.96 -11.57
N ALA A 76 -7.33 -14.27 -10.72
CA ALA A 76 -6.81 -14.87 -9.50
C ALA A 76 -7.96 -15.24 -8.53
N ARG A 77 -7.87 -16.42 -7.92
CA ARG A 77 -8.83 -16.96 -6.96
C ARG A 77 -8.12 -17.39 -5.69
N GLU A 78 -8.69 -17.03 -4.55
CA GLU A 78 -8.22 -17.50 -3.24
C GLU A 78 -8.39 -19.01 -3.14
N TYR A 79 -7.33 -19.71 -2.72
CA TYR A 79 -7.36 -21.16 -2.47
C TYR A 79 -6.96 -21.52 -1.04
N LYS A 80 -6.36 -20.59 -0.30
CA LYS A 80 -5.92 -20.78 1.08
C LYS A 80 -5.84 -19.43 1.78
N ARG A 81 -6.12 -19.41 3.08
CA ARG A 81 -5.78 -18.29 3.96
C ARG A 81 -5.16 -18.76 5.26
N THR A 82 -4.39 -17.89 5.90
CA THR A 82 -3.87 -18.11 7.26
C THR A 82 -4.96 -17.87 8.30
N ALA A 83 -4.68 -18.26 9.54
CA ALA A 83 -5.33 -17.64 10.70
C ALA A 83 -4.98 -16.14 10.74
N GLU A 84 -5.71 -15.40 11.56
CA GLU A 84 -5.37 -14.02 11.88
C GLU A 84 -4.14 -13.98 12.79
N PHE A 85 -3.27 -13.00 12.53
CA PHE A 85 -2.07 -12.71 13.28
C PHE A 85 -2.18 -11.31 13.86
N ASP A 86 -1.69 -11.16 15.07
CA ASP A 86 -1.38 -9.88 15.69
C ASP A 86 0.14 -9.61 15.65
N ALA A 87 0.55 -8.48 16.22
CA ALA A 87 1.95 -8.08 16.31
C ALA A 87 2.84 -9.11 17.03
N ILE A 88 2.29 -9.97 17.91
CA ILE A 88 3.04 -10.92 18.74
C ILE A 88 3.12 -12.30 18.05
N SER A 89 1.97 -12.80 17.60
CA SER A 89 1.76 -14.11 16.99
C SER A 89 2.22 -14.21 15.54
N LEU A 90 2.49 -13.07 14.86
CA LEU A 90 3.01 -13.08 13.50
C LEU A 90 4.33 -13.89 13.41
N PRO A 91 4.38 -14.95 12.57
CA PRO A 91 5.57 -15.77 12.45
C PRO A 91 6.81 -14.97 12.04
N ALA A 92 7.94 -15.24 12.70
CA ALA A 92 9.20 -14.53 12.44
C ALA A 92 9.68 -14.60 10.98
N GLY A 93 9.28 -15.64 10.23
CA GLY A 93 9.57 -15.77 8.81
C GLY A 93 8.91 -14.70 7.94
N LEU A 94 7.71 -14.22 8.31
CA LEU A 94 7.01 -13.15 7.58
C LEU A 94 7.62 -11.77 7.85
N ARG A 95 8.36 -11.61 8.96
CA ARG A 95 9.09 -10.39 9.33
C ARG A 95 10.48 -10.29 8.67
N LYS A 96 10.84 -11.26 7.83
CA LYS A 96 12.11 -11.31 7.11
C LYS A 96 11.85 -11.42 5.61
N SER A 97 12.84 -11.04 4.81
CA SER A 97 12.84 -11.26 3.36
C SER A 97 12.44 -12.69 3.01
N HIS A 98 11.38 -12.83 2.23
CA HIS A 98 10.95 -14.10 1.67
C HIS A 98 10.19 -13.89 0.36
N THR A 99 9.92 -14.99 -0.34
CA THR A 99 9.21 -14.98 -1.61
C THR A 99 8.06 -15.99 -1.61
N LEU A 100 7.08 -15.75 -2.48
CA LEU A 100 6.11 -16.76 -2.88
C LEU A 100 6.67 -17.62 -4.01
N LYS A 101 6.13 -18.83 -4.16
CA LYS A 101 6.45 -19.70 -5.30
C LYS A 101 5.95 -19.08 -6.62
N ALA A 102 6.57 -19.48 -7.73
CA ALA A 102 6.07 -19.17 -9.07
C ALA A 102 4.57 -19.47 -9.20
N GLY A 103 3.84 -18.56 -9.85
CA GLY A 103 2.38 -18.65 -10.05
C GLY A 103 1.52 -18.44 -8.80
N VAL A 104 2.12 -18.22 -7.61
CA VAL A 104 1.38 -17.95 -6.38
C VAL A 104 1.37 -16.46 -6.10
N TRP A 105 0.18 -15.92 -5.93
CA TRP A 105 -0.07 -14.56 -5.48
C TRP A 105 -0.50 -14.58 -4.01
N ALA A 106 -0.35 -13.47 -3.32
CA ALA A 106 -0.98 -13.29 -2.03
C ALA A 106 -1.54 -11.88 -1.88
N GLU A 107 -2.48 -11.75 -0.96
CA GLU A 107 -2.96 -10.48 -0.45
C GLU A 107 -2.78 -10.45 1.06
N ILE A 108 -2.09 -9.41 1.53
CA ILE A 108 -1.95 -9.04 2.92
C ILE A 108 -3.16 -8.18 3.27
N VAL A 109 -4.03 -8.69 4.13
CA VAL A 109 -5.25 -8.00 4.54
C VAL A 109 -5.11 -7.58 5.99
N VAL A 110 -5.16 -6.26 6.22
CA VAL A 110 -5.16 -5.66 7.55
C VAL A 110 -6.61 -5.42 7.97
N THR A 111 -6.99 -5.96 9.13
CA THR A 111 -8.34 -5.85 9.71
C THR A 111 -8.40 -4.78 10.80
N ALA A 112 -7.29 -4.53 11.49
CA ALA A 112 -7.11 -3.43 12.45
C ALA A 112 -5.64 -2.98 12.47
N GLY A 113 -5.39 -1.75 12.95
CA GLY A 113 -4.05 -1.18 13.06
C GLY A 113 -3.37 -0.97 11.70
N ARG A 114 -2.04 -1.07 11.68
CA ARG A 114 -1.23 -0.84 10.48
C ARG A 114 -0.11 -1.87 10.33
N VAL A 115 0.22 -2.17 9.08
CA VAL A 115 1.32 -3.07 8.74
C VAL A 115 2.17 -2.41 7.66
N LEU A 116 3.46 -2.23 7.92
CA LEU A 116 4.41 -1.83 6.88
C LEU A 116 4.71 -3.06 6.01
N TYR A 117 4.36 -3.00 4.74
CA TYR A 117 4.72 -3.96 3.72
C TYR A 117 5.92 -3.43 2.92
N VAL A 118 7.01 -4.19 2.85
CA VAL A 118 8.24 -3.76 2.20
C VAL A 118 8.51 -4.61 0.96
N LEU A 119 8.72 -3.95 -0.18
CA LEU A 119 9.17 -4.56 -1.43
C LEU A 119 10.69 -4.37 -1.56
N GLU A 120 11.46 -5.43 -1.28
CA GLU A 120 12.92 -5.36 -1.24
C GLU A 120 13.55 -5.24 -2.64
N ASP A 121 12.85 -5.72 -3.68
CA ASP A 121 13.28 -5.58 -5.07
C ASP A 121 13.05 -4.19 -5.67
N ASP A 122 12.52 -3.24 -4.88
CA ASP A 122 12.11 -1.91 -5.37
C ASP A 122 12.68 -0.77 -4.51
N ALA A 123 13.97 -0.86 -4.17
CA ALA A 123 14.67 0.06 -3.28
C ALA A 123 14.03 0.13 -1.88
N ASP A 124 13.69 -1.04 -1.34
CA ASP A 124 13.03 -1.21 -0.04
C ASP A 124 11.79 -0.34 0.10
N LEU A 125 10.95 -0.31 -0.95
CA LEU A 125 9.73 0.49 -0.96
C LEU A 125 8.80 0.02 0.16
N GLY A 126 8.65 0.85 1.18
CA GLY A 126 7.70 0.67 2.27
C GLY A 126 6.31 1.22 1.95
N ILE A 127 5.30 0.38 2.16
CA ILE A 127 3.89 0.69 1.94
C ILE A 127 3.13 0.39 3.23
N VAL A 128 2.53 1.41 3.84
CA VAL A 128 1.70 1.23 5.04
C VAL A 128 0.30 0.77 4.64
N LEU A 129 0.00 -0.49 4.97
CA LEU A 129 -1.30 -1.12 4.84
C LEU A 129 -2.17 -0.83 6.07
N ARG A 130 -3.48 -0.79 5.86
CA ARG A 130 -4.51 -0.47 6.86
C ARG A 130 -5.85 -1.06 6.40
N PRO A 131 -6.90 -1.10 7.24
CA PRO A 131 -8.22 -1.54 6.81
C PRO A 131 -8.67 -0.81 5.53
N GLY A 132 -9.10 -1.59 4.54
CA GLY A 132 -9.50 -1.09 3.21
C GLY A 132 -8.36 -0.89 2.19
N LEU A 133 -7.10 -1.05 2.59
CA LEU A 133 -5.94 -1.04 1.68
C LEU A 133 -5.23 -2.39 1.73
N VAL A 134 -5.44 -3.20 0.70
CA VAL A 134 -4.86 -4.55 0.59
C VAL A 134 -3.47 -4.49 -0.02
N GLY A 135 -2.51 -5.19 0.60
CA GLY A 135 -1.16 -5.35 0.05
C GLY A 135 -1.11 -6.53 -0.90
N THR A 136 -0.94 -6.30 -2.20
CA THR A 136 -0.78 -7.40 -3.15
C THR A 136 0.68 -7.84 -3.23
N VAL A 137 0.93 -9.14 -3.14
CA VAL A 137 2.24 -9.77 -3.29
C VAL A 137 2.26 -10.59 -4.58
N GLY A 138 3.25 -10.33 -5.41
CA GLY A 138 3.45 -11.03 -6.68
C GLY A 138 4.29 -12.30 -6.52
N PRO A 139 4.19 -13.26 -7.44
CA PRO A 139 5.05 -14.44 -7.45
C PRO A 139 6.52 -14.06 -7.42
N GLU A 140 7.31 -14.76 -6.62
CA GLU A 140 8.78 -14.67 -6.57
C GLU A 140 9.35 -13.28 -6.22
N ARG A 141 8.52 -12.31 -5.83
CA ARG A 141 8.98 -10.99 -5.40
C ARG A 141 9.41 -11.02 -3.93
N PRO A 142 10.66 -10.61 -3.60
CA PRO A 142 11.14 -10.58 -2.23
C PRO A 142 10.46 -9.45 -1.45
N HIS A 143 9.97 -9.80 -0.26
CA HIS A 143 9.25 -8.87 0.60
C HIS A 143 9.25 -9.33 2.05
N HIS A 144 8.85 -8.42 2.93
CA HIS A 144 8.52 -8.72 4.32
C HIS A 144 7.44 -7.77 4.85
N VAL A 145 6.97 -8.04 6.07
CA VAL A 145 6.04 -7.18 6.78
C VAL A 145 6.51 -6.84 8.19
N GLU A 146 6.19 -5.62 8.63
CA GLU A 146 6.43 -5.13 9.99
C GLU A 146 5.10 -4.63 10.58
N PRO A 147 4.46 -5.40 11.47
CA PRO A 147 3.21 -4.99 12.09
C PRO A 147 3.45 -3.91 13.17
N GLU A 148 2.59 -2.90 13.23
CA GLU A 148 2.48 -2.03 14.42
C GLU A 148 1.86 -2.79 15.60
N ALA A 149 1.97 -2.25 16.81
CA ALA A 149 1.56 -2.94 18.04
C ALA A 149 0.06 -3.30 18.10
N ASP A 150 -0.79 -2.53 17.42
CA ASP A 150 -2.24 -2.72 17.33
C ASP A 150 -2.70 -3.48 16.08
N ALA A 151 -1.75 -3.96 15.26
CA ALA A 151 -2.05 -4.58 13.98
C ALA A 151 -2.77 -5.92 14.16
N GLN A 152 -3.81 -6.12 13.35
CA GLN A 152 -4.43 -7.42 13.08
C GLN A 152 -4.44 -7.64 11.58
N MET A 153 -3.99 -8.82 11.15
CA MET A 153 -3.87 -9.14 9.73
C MET A 153 -3.99 -10.63 9.44
N PHE A 154 -4.33 -10.97 8.21
CA PHE A 154 -4.15 -12.32 7.68
C PHE A 154 -3.60 -12.26 6.26
N VAL A 155 -3.10 -13.40 5.78
CA VAL A 155 -2.65 -13.55 4.39
C VAL A 155 -3.55 -14.54 3.68
N ARG A 156 -4.11 -14.14 2.53
CA ARG A 156 -4.78 -15.06 1.62
C ARG A 156 -3.92 -15.30 0.38
N PHE A 157 -3.86 -16.54 -0.07
CA PHE A 157 -3.07 -16.99 -1.20
C PHE A 157 -3.99 -17.26 -2.38
N LEU A 158 -3.58 -16.78 -3.54
CA LEU A 158 -4.35 -16.84 -4.77
C LEU A 158 -3.54 -17.48 -5.90
N ARG A 159 -4.25 -18.05 -6.87
CA ARG A 159 -3.70 -18.53 -8.14
C ARG A 159 -4.63 -18.14 -9.28
N VAL A 160 -4.08 -17.99 -10.47
CA VAL A 160 -4.87 -17.94 -11.69
C VAL A 160 -5.10 -19.40 -12.10
N ASP A 161 -6.35 -19.80 -12.25
CA ASP A 161 -6.66 -21.12 -12.81
C ASP A 161 -6.12 -21.20 -14.25
N GLY A 162 -5.47 -22.32 -14.56
CA GLY A 162 -4.84 -22.57 -15.87
C GLY A 162 -5.84 -22.91 -16.97
#